data_AF-A0A2V9XKC1-F1
#
_entry.id   AF-A0A2V9XKC1-F1
#
_cell.length_a   1.000
_cell.length_b   1.000
_cell.length_c   1.000
_cell.angle_alpha   90.00
_cell.angle_beta   90.00
_cell.angle_gamma   90.00
#
_symmetry.space_group_name_H-M   'P 1'
#
loop_
_entity.id
_entity.type
_entity.pdbx_description
1 polymer ?
#
loop_
_entity_poly.entity_id
_entity_poly.type
_entity_poly.pdbx_seq_one_letter_code
_entity_poly.pdbx_strand_id
1 'polypeptide(L)'
;MNALLEATVQRVKEHVRPVYDRFPLRFRAPSIYWHTLALLTESQFWDEDRIKEYEVMQLRRMLQHCASQVPYYRRLFHRIGFDPALVRQVSDLTALPTLDKETVRLNLQDLLAENIPASKRVYYTTGGTMGKTLGFWGLREAGWRERAFMETQWMRVGFHRDRLRAMLKGKESLFGFC
;
A
#
# COMPACT_ATOMS: atom_id res chain seq x y z
N MET A 1 32.56 -3.15 5.69
CA MET A 1 31.53 -2.13 6.02
C MET A 1 30.13 -2.73 6.15
N ASN A 2 29.68 -3.58 5.22
CA ASN A 2 28.34 -4.21 5.29
C ASN A 2 28.11 -5.13 6.51
N ALA A 3 29.08 -5.95 6.90
CA ALA A 3 28.92 -6.87 8.04
C ALA A 3 28.71 -6.16 9.40
N LEU A 4 29.35 -5.00 9.61
CA LEU A 4 29.14 -4.19 10.80
C LEU A 4 27.74 -3.56 10.80
N LEU A 5 27.28 -3.08 9.65
CA LEU A 5 25.94 -2.51 9.48
C LEU A 5 24.85 -3.56 9.69
N GLU A 6 25.04 -4.77 9.16
CA GLU A 6 24.15 -5.91 9.38
C GLU A 6 24.10 -6.33 10.85
N ALA A 7 25.26 -6.44 11.52
CA ALA A 7 25.33 -6.76 12.94
C ALA A 7 24.63 -5.70 13.81
N THR A 8 24.78 -4.40 13.48
CA THR A 8 24.08 -3.32 14.18
C THR A 8 22.57 -3.38 13.96
N VAL A 9 22.12 -3.59 12.71
CA VAL A 9 20.69 -3.76 12.39
C VAL A 9 20.10 -4.96 13.14
N GLN A 10 20.86 -6.05 13.23
CA GLN A 10 20.44 -7.26 13.93
C GLN A 10 20.30 -7.01 15.44
N ARG A 11 21.29 -6.35 16.07
CA ARG A 11 21.20 -5.97 17.50
C ARG A 11 20.03 -5.04 17.79
N VAL A 12 19.76 -4.07 16.92
CA VAL A 12 18.60 -3.17 17.05
C VAL A 12 17.30 -3.98 16.97
N LYS A 13 17.18 -4.93 16.03
CA LYS A 13 16.01 -5.80 15.93
C LYS A 13 15.81 -6.67 17.17
N GLU A 14 16.87 -7.17 17.76
CA GLU A 14 16.80 -8.06 18.93
C GLU A 14 16.44 -7.31 20.21
N HIS A 15 16.96 -6.10 20.40
CA HIS A 15 16.85 -5.38 21.67
C HIS A 15 15.82 -4.26 21.65
N VAL A 16 15.74 -3.49 20.56
CA VAL A 16 14.86 -2.32 20.47
C VAL A 16 13.46 -2.69 20.03
N ARG A 17 13.33 -3.64 19.09
CA ARG A 17 12.02 -4.03 18.55
C ARG A 17 11.06 -4.59 19.61
N PRO A 18 11.47 -5.50 20.52
CA PRO A 18 10.55 -6.01 21.55
C PRO A 18 10.06 -4.90 22.50
N VAL A 19 10.92 -3.95 22.81
CA VAL A 19 10.58 -2.79 23.65
C VAL A 19 9.60 -1.87 22.92
N TYR A 20 9.87 -1.57 21.64
CA TYR A 20 8.97 -0.81 20.77
C TYR A 20 7.61 -1.51 20.61
N ASP A 21 7.58 -2.82 20.41
CA ASP A 21 6.33 -3.56 20.22
C ASP A 21 5.44 -3.57 21.48
N ARG A 22 6.04 -3.43 22.67
CA ARG A 22 5.34 -3.27 23.95
C ARG A 22 4.70 -1.89 24.12
N PHE A 23 5.13 -0.87 23.38
CA PHE A 23 4.50 0.44 23.43
C PHE A 23 3.06 0.38 22.86
N PRO A 24 2.09 1.06 23.47
CA PRO A 24 0.71 1.08 22.98
C PRO A 24 0.60 1.58 21.52
N LEU A 25 -0.27 0.95 20.73
CA LEU A 25 -0.47 1.30 19.31
C LEU A 25 -0.80 2.78 19.08
N ARG A 26 -1.55 3.42 20.00
CA ARG A 26 -1.85 4.86 19.96
C ARG A 26 -0.63 5.77 19.83
N PHE A 27 0.54 5.33 20.31
CA PHE A 27 1.77 6.12 20.26
C PHE A 27 2.70 5.72 19.10
N ARG A 28 2.41 4.62 18.41
CA ARG A 28 3.28 4.09 17.33
C ARG A 28 2.64 4.12 15.95
N ALA A 29 1.33 3.96 15.90
CA ALA A 29 0.60 3.90 14.65
C ALA A 29 0.51 5.30 14.03
N PRO A 30 0.97 5.47 12.77
CA PRO A 30 0.87 6.75 12.07
C PRO A 30 -0.59 7.10 11.77
N SER A 31 -0.84 8.37 11.44
CA SER A 31 -2.19 8.88 11.16
C SER A 31 -2.93 8.09 10.08
N ILE A 32 -2.22 7.59 9.06
CA ILE A 32 -2.76 6.73 7.99
C ILE A 32 -3.49 5.50 8.53
N TYR A 33 -2.99 4.87 9.59
CA TYR A 33 -3.65 3.71 10.20
C TYR A 33 -4.99 4.11 10.81
N TRP A 34 -5.02 5.18 11.61
CA TRP A 34 -6.24 5.65 12.28
C TRP A 34 -7.28 6.16 11.30
N HIS A 35 -6.87 6.93 10.29
CA HIS A 35 -7.78 7.37 9.22
C HIS A 35 -8.36 6.18 8.44
N THR A 36 -7.55 5.16 8.14
CA THR A 36 -8.03 3.95 7.44
C THR A 36 -9.00 3.18 8.32
N LEU A 37 -8.68 2.97 9.59
CA LEU A 37 -9.54 2.25 10.53
C LEU A 37 -10.89 2.96 10.72
N ALA A 38 -10.89 4.28 10.89
CA ALA A 38 -12.11 5.07 11.00
C ALA A 38 -12.97 4.95 9.73
N LEU A 39 -12.35 5.12 8.56
CA LEU A 39 -13.02 4.94 7.28
C LEU A 39 -13.68 3.56 7.16
N LEU A 40 -12.94 2.47 7.45
CA LEU A 40 -13.45 1.10 7.31
C LEU A 40 -14.54 0.75 8.33
N THR A 41 -14.48 1.35 9.51
CA THR A 41 -15.49 1.17 10.57
C THR A 41 -16.80 1.85 10.20
N GLU A 42 -16.74 3.01 9.56
CA GLU A 42 -17.90 3.74 9.08
C GLU A 42 -18.46 3.14 7.78
N SER A 43 -17.58 2.87 6.80
CA SER A 43 -17.97 2.51 5.43
C SER A 43 -18.62 1.15 5.29
N GLN A 44 -18.46 0.27 6.28
CA GLN A 44 -19.11 -1.03 6.29
C GLN A 44 -20.65 -0.95 6.41
N PHE A 45 -21.18 0.21 6.77
CA PHE A 45 -22.62 0.46 6.88
C PHE A 45 -23.13 1.42 5.80
N TRP A 46 -22.30 1.78 4.81
CA TRP A 46 -22.74 2.61 3.70
C TRP A 46 -23.63 1.82 2.76
N ASP A 47 -24.62 2.50 2.20
CA ASP A 47 -25.39 1.98 1.06
C ASP A 47 -24.54 1.95 -0.22
N GLU A 48 -25.08 1.28 -1.23
CA GLU A 48 -24.39 1.08 -2.50
C GLU A 48 -24.08 2.39 -3.23
N ASP A 49 -24.97 3.38 -3.17
CA ASP A 49 -24.80 4.66 -3.85
C ASP A 49 -23.67 5.47 -3.21
N ARG A 50 -23.63 5.51 -1.88
CA ARG A 50 -22.55 6.16 -1.12
C ARG A 50 -21.20 5.47 -1.37
N ILE A 51 -21.17 4.15 -1.49
CA ILE A 51 -19.95 3.41 -1.86
C ILE A 51 -19.49 3.82 -3.27
N LYS A 52 -20.38 3.83 -4.26
CA LYS A 52 -20.06 4.22 -5.65
C LYS A 52 -19.53 5.64 -5.75
N GLU A 53 -20.18 6.59 -5.07
CA GLU A 53 -19.73 7.98 -5.02
C GLU A 53 -18.32 8.11 -4.43
N TYR A 54 -18.07 7.40 -3.32
CA TYR A 54 -16.77 7.38 -2.69
C TYR A 54 -15.69 6.77 -3.60
N GLU A 55 -15.97 5.65 -4.26
CA GLU A 55 -15.06 5.00 -5.20
C GLU A 55 -14.68 5.92 -6.36
N VAL A 56 -15.66 6.58 -6.99
CA VAL A 56 -15.43 7.53 -8.09
C VAL A 56 -14.60 8.72 -7.61
N MET A 57 -14.90 9.26 -6.43
CA MET A 57 -14.13 10.36 -5.84
C MET A 57 -12.66 9.96 -5.63
N GLN A 58 -12.40 8.79 -5.03
CA GLN A 58 -11.03 8.30 -4.81
C GLN A 58 -10.33 7.98 -6.13
N LEU A 59 -11.04 7.42 -7.10
CA LEU A 59 -10.53 7.13 -8.43
C LEU A 59 -10.05 8.40 -9.14
N ARG A 60 -10.88 9.46 -9.18
CA ARG A 60 -10.49 10.75 -9.76
C ARG A 60 -9.27 11.33 -9.06
N ARG A 61 -9.24 11.31 -7.73
CA ARG A 61 -8.11 11.80 -6.94
C ARG A 61 -6.81 11.05 -7.30
N MET A 62 -6.87 9.73 -7.44
CA MET A 62 -5.73 8.90 -7.84
C MET A 62 -5.29 9.22 -9.27
N LEU A 63 -6.21 9.29 -10.23
CA LEU A 63 -5.89 9.55 -11.63
C LEU A 63 -5.30 10.96 -11.83
N GLN A 64 -5.83 11.97 -11.13
CA GLN A 64 -5.28 13.33 -11.13
C GLN A 64 -3.87 13.38 -10.52
N HIS A 65 -3.64 12.61 -9.45
CA HIS A 65 -2.30 12.44 -8.90
C HIS A 65 -1.36 11.78 -9.92
N CYS A 66 -1.79 10.73 -10.61
CA CYS A 66 -1.00 10.10 -11.67
C CYS A 66 -0.68 11.08 -12.82
N ALA A 67 -1.66 11.86 -13.26
CA ALA A 67 -1.48 12.84 -14.34
C ALA A 67 -0.48 13.95 -13.98
N SER A 68 -0.44 14.34 -12.71
CA SER A 68 0.42 15.45 -12.25
C SER A 68 1.79 14.99 -11.78
N GLN A 69 1.90 13.82 -11.14
CA GLN A 69 3.11 13.40 -10.42
C GLN A 69 3.79 12.17 -10.99
N VAL A 70 3.14 11.38 -11.86
CA VAL A 70 3.71 10.13 -12.38
C VAL A 70 4.06 10.29 -13.86
N PRO A 71 5.35 10.36 -14.23
CA PRO A 71 5.79 10.62 -15.60
C PRO A 71 5.15 9.71 -16.66
N TYR A 72 5.08 8.41 -16.38
CA TYR A 72 4.50 7.43 -17.30
C TYR A 72 3.03 7.77 -17.61
N TYR A 73 2.21 7.97 -16.58
CA TYR A 73 0.77 8.24 -16.76
C TYR A 73 0.51 9.62 -17.34
N ARG A 74 1.29 10.63 -16.97
CA ARG A 74 1.23 11.97 -17.57
C ARG A 74 1.41 11.90 -19.09
N ARG A 75 2.42 11.16 -19.57
CA ARG A 75 2.64 10.94 -21.02
C ARG A 75 1.53 10.10 -21.64
N LEU A 76 1.09 9.03 -20.97
CA LEU A 76 0.03 8.16 -21.47
C LEU A 76 -1.28 8.93 -21.68
N PHE A 77 -1.73 9.65 -20.66
CA PHE A 77 -2.98 10.41 -20.67
C PHE A 77 -2.95 11.50 -21.74
N HIS A 78 -1.85 12.25 -21.83
CA HIS A 78 -1.67 13.24 -22.88
C HIS A 78 -1.73 12.61 -24.29
N ARG A 79 -1.06 11.47 -24.48
CA ARG A 79 -1.02 10.78 -25.79
C ARG A 79 -2.39 10.31 -26.26
N ILE A 80 -3.25 9.85 -25.35
CA ILE A 80 -4.58 9.32 -25.69
C ILE A 80 -5.71 10.32 -25.46
N GLY A 81 -5.39 11.56 -25.07
CA GLY A 81 -6.39 12.59 -24.75
C GLY A 81 -7.28 12.26 -23.54
N PHE A 82 -6.79 11.46 -22.60
CA PHE A 82 -7.55 11.08 -21.40
C PHE A 82 -7.48 12.19 -20.35
N ASP A 83 -8.63 12.71 -19.93
CA ASP A 83 -8.74 13.68 -18.84
C ASP A 83 -9.27 13.01 -17.56
N PRO A 84 -8.42 12.81 -16.52
CA PRO A 84 -8.84 12.33 -15.21
C PRO A 84 -9.99 13.11 -14.57
N ALA A 85 -10.10 14.40 -14.88
CA ALA A 85 -11.15 15.26 -14.34
C ALA A 85 -12.51 14.99 -14.98
N LEU A 86 -12.62 14.19 -16.05
CA LEU A 86 -13.90 13.85 -16.67
C LEU A 86 -14.45 12.48 -16.23
N VAL A 87 -13.69 11.69 -15.46
CA VAL A 87 -14.12 10.38 -14.98
C VAL A 87 -15.30 10.50 -14.01
N ARG A 88 -16.40 9.78 -14.27
CA ARG A 88 -17.63 9.77 -13.46
C ARG A 88 -17.99 8.38 -12.95
N GLN A 89 -17.39 7.34 -13.52
CA GLN A 89 -17.68 5.95 -13.18
C GLN A 89 -16.49 5.06 -13.53
N VAL A 90 -16.45 3.85 -12.97
CA VAL A 90 -15.37 2.89 -13.18
C VAL A 90 -15.25 2.47 -14.65
N SER A 91 -16.36 2.40 -15.39
CA SER A 91 -16.37 2.02 -16.81
C SER A 91 -15.66 3.02 -17.72
N ASP A 92 -15.44 4.27 -17.28
CA ASP A 92 -14.68 5.26 -18.05
C ASP A 92 -13.20 4.87 -18.16
N LEU A 93 -12.72 3.95 -17.30
CA LEU A 93 -11.36 3.40 -17.35
C LEU A 93 -11.12 2.51 -18.58
N THR A 94 -12.17 2.08 -19.29
CA THR A 94 -12.01 1.28 -20.52
C THR A 94 -11.29 2.03 -21.64
N ALA A 95 -11.22 3.36 -21.56
CA ALA A 95 -10.40 4.18 -22.44
C ALA A 95 -8.88 4.04 -22.18
N LEU A 96 -8.47 3.53 -21.01
CA LEU A 96 -7.07 3.34 -20.65
C LEU A 96 -6.57 1.97 -21.12
N PRO A 97 -5.37 1.88 -21.71
CA PRO A 97 -4.77 0.59 -22.00
C PRO A 97 -4.38 -0.12 -20.69
N THR A 98 -4.49 -1.46 -20.69
CA THR A 98 -4.06 -2.30 -19.58
C THR A 98 -2.55 -2.18 -19.36
N LEU A 99 -2.13 -2.03 -18.10
CA LEU A 99 -0.72 -2.01 -17.72
C LEU A 99 -0.20 -3.44 -17.51
N ASP A 100 0.56 -3.96 -18.47
CA ASP A 100 1.15 -5.29 -18.38
C ASP A 100 2.51 -5.32 -17.63
N LYS A 101 2.94 -6.54 -17.28
CA LYS A 101 4.15 -6.79 -16.50
C LYS A 101 5.45 -6.32 -17.18
N GLU A 102 5.55 -6.46 -18.49
CA GLU A 102 6.74 -6.03 -19.23
C GLU A 102 6.78 -4.50 -19.34
N THR A 103 5.64 -3.86 -19.55
CA THR A 103 5.52 -2.40 -19.52
C THR A 103 5.96 -1.84 -18.16
N VAL A 104 5.55 -2.46 -17.05
CA VAL A 104 6.04 -2.08 -15.71
C VAL A 104 7.55 -2.23 -15.60
N ARG A 105 8.09 -3.37 -16.03
CA ARG A 105 9.52 -3.66 -15.95
C ARG A 105 10.36 -2.66 -16.74
N LEU A 106 9.91 -2.26 -17.93
CA LEU A 106 10.59 -1.31 -18.80
C LEU A 106 10.46 0.15 -18.34
N ASN A 107 9.40 0.49 -17.61
CA ASN A 107 9.09 1.86 -17.21
C ASN A 107 9.13 2.07 -15.68
N LEU A 108 9.83 1.21 -14.94
CA LEU A 108 9.74 1.16 -13.48
C LEU A 108 10.04 2.51 -12.79
N GLN A 109 11.05 3.24 -13.29
CA GLN A 109 11.40 4.56 -12.74
C GLN A 109 10.34 5.62 -13.06
N ASP A 110 9.78 5.57 -14.26
CA ASP A 110 8.78 6.53 -14.74
C ASP A 110 7.39 6.29 -14.14
N LEU A 111 7.18 5.13 -13.52
CA LEU A 111 5.99 4.79 -12.74
C LEU A 111 6.07 5.33 -11.30
N LEU A 112 7.18 5.95 -10.90
CA LEU A 112 7.33 6.54 -9.57
C LEU A 112 6.80 7.97 -9.56
N ALA A 113 6.01 8.28 -8.54
CA ALA A 113 5.55 9.64 -8.32
C ALA A 113 6.71 10.55 -7.88
N GLU A 114 6.87 11.70 -8.55
CA GLU A 114 7.97 12.66 -8.35
C GLU A 114 7.94 13.28 -6.95
N ASN A 115 6.77 13.50 -6.38
CA ASN A 115 6.61 14.09 -5.03
C ASN A 115 6.88 13.11 -3.86
N ILE A 116 7.20 11.84 -4.12
CA ILE A 116 7.42 10.85 -3.07
C ILE A 116 8.92 10.61 -2.93
N PRO A 117 9.59 11.01 -1.83
CA PRO A 117 11.04 10.82 -1.69
C PRO A 117 11.41 9.33 -1.56
N ALA A 118 12.63 8.98 -1.99
CA ALA A 118 13.14 7.60 -1.94
C ALA A 118 13.12 6.98 -0.53
N SER A 119 13.32 7.78 0.52
CA SER A 119 13.28 7.34 1.93
C SER A 119 11.92 6.71 2.35
N LYS A 120 10.84 7.13 1.68
CA LYS A 120 9.47 6.63 1.91
C LYS A 120 9.11 5.42 1.04
N ARG A 121 9.99 5.02 0.11
CA ARG A 121 9.76 3.90 -0.81
C ARG A 121 10.40 2.63 -0.25
N VAL A 122 9.78 1.49 -0.52
CA VAL A 122 10.31 0.15 -0.22
C VAL A 122 10.16 -0.68 -1.47
N TYR A 123 11.24 -1.37 -1.86
CA TYR A 123 11.22 -2.24 -3.03
C TYR A 123 10.66 -3.61 -2.63
N TYR A 124 9.72 -4.10 -3.43
CA TYR A 124 9.10 -5.41 -3.29
C TYR A 124 9.32 -6.20 -4.56
N THR A 125 9.42 -7.52 -4.40
CA THR A 125 9.44 -8.46 -5.51
C THR A 125 8.32 -9.47 -5.32
N THR A 126 7.60 -9.77 -6.40
CA THR A 126 6.60 -10.84 -6.38
C THR A 126 7.31 -12.19 -6.36
N GLY A 127 6.94 -13.08 -5.45
CA GLY A 127 7.34 -14.48 -5.49
C GLY A 127 6.67 -15.21 -6.66
N GLY A 128 7.43 -16.01 -7.39
CA GLY A 128 6.91 -16.85 -8.46
C GLY A 128 7.83 -18.05 -8.66
N THR A 129 7.25 -19.26 -8.60
CA THR A 129 7.98 -20.53 -8.71
C THR A 129 8.36 -20.90 -10.15
N MET A 130 7.81 -20.21 -11.17
CA MET A 130 7.95 -20.60 -12.59
C MET A 130 8.23 -19.45 -13.56
N GLY A 131 8.69 -18.26 -13.12
CA GLY A 131 8.94 -17.17 -14.06
C GLY A 131 9.73 -15.97 -13.54
N LYS A 132 9.97 -14.98 -14.43
CA LYS A 132 10.65 -13.71 -14.12
C LYS A 132 9.88 -12.97 -13.02
N THR A 133 10.51 -12.65 -11.90
CA THR A 133 9.88 -11.91 -10.80
C THR A 133 9.59 -10.46 -11.22
N LEU A 134 8.45 -9.90 -10.79
CA LEU A 134 8.18 -8.47 -10.95
C LEU A 134 8.67 -7.73 -9.72
N GLY A 135 9.54 -6.74 -9.95
CA GLY A 135 9.93 -5.79 -8.92
C GLY A 135 9.12 -4.51 -9.03
N PHE A 136 8.66 -3.97 -7.90
CA PHE A 136 7.96 -2.70 -7.84
C PHE A 136 8.22 -1.97 -6.53
N TRP A 137 7.94 -0.67 -6.51
CA TRP A 137 8.10 0.16 -5.32
C TRP A 137 6.75 0.39 -4.65
N GLY A 138 6.69 0.13 -3.36
CA GLY A 138 5.55 0.48 -2.50
C GLY A 138 5.93 1.56 -1.50
N LEU A 139 4.93 2.06 -0.77
CA LEU A 139 5.16 2.99 0.33
C LEU A 139 5.52 2.23 1.60
N ARG A 140 6.51 2.74 2.35
CA ARG A 140 6.91 2.19 3.66
C ARG A 140 5.72 2.10 4.64
N GLU A 141 4.81 3.05 4.55
CA GLU A 141 3.63 3.12 5.42
C GLU A 141 2.47 2.23 4.94
N ALA A 142 2.56 1.59 3.77
CA ALA A 142 1.48 0.77 3.23
C ALA A 142 1.08 -0.37 4.17
N GLY A 143 2.03 -0.96 4.90
CA GLY A 143 1.76 -2.01 5.90
C GLY A 143 0.86 -1.54 7.04
N TRP A 144 0.88 -0.26 7.39
CA TRP A 144 -0.03 0.29 8.41
C TRP A 144 -1.48 0.39 7.89
N ARG A 145 -1.65 0.69 6.61
CA ARG A 145 -2.97 0.66 5.95
C ARG A 145 -3.50 -0.78 5.93
N GLU A 146 -2.68 -1.73 5.48
CA GLU A 146 -3.03 -3.16 5.45
C GLU A 146 -3.41 -3.68 6.85
N ARG A 147 -2.65 -3.31 7.88
CA ARG A 147 -2.97 -3.66 9.27
C ARG A 147 -4.37 -3.18 9.70
N ALA A 148 -4.77 -1.97 9.30
CA ALA A 148 -6.11 -1.46 9.59
C ALA A 148 -7.21 -2.28 8.90
N PHE A 149 -6.97 -2.72 7.66
CA PHE A 149 -7.87 -3.65 6.95
C PHE A 149 -8.00 -4.97 7.69
N MET A 150 -6.87 -5.64 7.98
CA MET A 150 -6.86 -6.91 8.69
C MET A 150 -7.60 -6.83 10.02
N GLU A 151 -7.34 -5.76 10.78
CA GLU A 151 -7.97 -5.55 12.06
C GLU A 151 -9.48 -5.34 11.97
N THR A 152 -9.95 -4.57 10.98
CA THR A 152 -11.39 -4.41 10.76
C THR A 152 -12.04 -5.75 10.43
N GLN A 153 -11.41 -6.60 9.61
CA GLN A 153 -11.94 -7.94 9.31
C GLN A 153 -12.00 -8.84 10.56
N TRP A 154 -11.00 -8.76 11.43
CA TRP A 154 -11.00 -9.49 12.70
C TRP A 154 -12.08 -8.99 13.67
N MET A 155 -12.29 -7.68 13.76
CA MET A 155 -13.34 -7.11 14.61
C MET A 155 -14.73 -7.59 14.18
N ARG A 156 -14.98 -7.78 12.88
CA ARG A 156 -16.26 -8.30 12.36
C ARG A 156 -16.58 -9.71 12.85
N VAL A 157 -15.57 -10.52 13.18
CA VAL A 157 -15.74 -11.87 13.71
C VAL A 157 -15.56 -11.93 15.23
N GLY A 158 -15.59 -10.78 15.92
CA GLY A 158 -15.50 -10.69 17.39
C GLY A 158 -14.08 -10.76 17.94
N PHE A 159 -13.05 -10.70 17.09
CA PHE A 159 -11.66 -10.62 17.54
C PHE A 159 -11.24 -9.17 17.73
N HIS A 160 -10.95 -8.80 18.99
CA HIS A 160 -10.55 -7.47 19.37
C HIS A 160 -9.05 -7.40 19.73
N ARG A 161 -8.44 -6.23 19.55
CA ARG A 161 -7.00 -5.98 19.74
C ARG A 161 -6.49 -6.20 21.17
N ASP A 162 -7.38 -6.13 22.15
CA ASP A 162 -7.14 -6.35 23.57
C ASP A 162 -7.14 -7.83 23.96
N ARG A 163 -7.52 -8.72 23.03
CA ARG A 163 -7.44 -10.17 23.22
C ARG A 163 -6.04 -10.69 22.94
N LEU A 164 -5.64 -11.70 23.71
CA LEU A 164 -4.42 -12.48 23.44
C LEU A 164 -4.52 -13.16 22.07
N ARG A 165 -3.43 -13.09 21.30
CA ARG A 165 -3.34 -13.65 19.95
C ARG A 165 -2.09 -14.51 19.80
N ALA A 166 -2.25 -15.72 19.27
CA ALA A 166 -1.16 -16.48 18.68
C ALA A 166 -1.33 -16.50 17.15
N MET A 167 -0.23 -16.29 16.41
CA MET A 167 -0.22 -16.39 14.95
C MET A 167 0.68 -17.56 14.55
N LEU A 168 0.09 -18.59 13.95
CA LEU A 168 0.83 -19.72 13.42
C LEU A 168 1.16 -19.40 11.96
N LYS A 169 2.44 -19.19 11.67
CA LYS A 169 2.94 -18.99 10.31
C LYS A 169 3.93 -20.09 9.98
N GLY A 170 3.76 -20.73 8.82
CA GLY A 170 4.76 -21.65 8.27
C GLY A 170 6.11 -20.93 8.11
N LYS A 171 7.21 -21.63 8.38
CA LYS A 171 8.56 -21.07 8.32
C LYS A 171 8.97 -20.90 6.86
N GLU A 172 8.61 -19.77 6.26
CA GLU A 172 9.25 -19.28 5.03
C GLU A 172 10.08 -18.04 5.33
N SER A 173 11.35 -18.14 4.93
CA SER A 173 12.42 -17.18 5.14
C SER A 173 12.13 -15.81 4.53
N LEU A 174 12.32 -14.79 5.37
CA LEU A 174 12.60 -13.38 5.07
C LEU A 174 11.41 -12.50 4.64
N PHE A 175 11.23 -11.42 5.43
CA PHE A 175 10.31 -10.30 5.28
C PHE A 175 8.84 -10.53 5.68
N GLY A 176 8.57 -10.43 6.99
CA GLY A 176 7.26 -10.14 7.53
C GLY A 176 7.34 -8.92 8.47
N PHE A 177 6.63 -7.85 8.12
CA PHE A 177 6.39 -6.73 9.05
C PHE A 177 5.42 -7.20 10.15
N CYS A 178 5.76 -6.90 11.41
CA CYS A 178 4.84 -6.88 12.55
C CYS A 178 4.33 -5.47 12.77
#